data_AF-B7PIP3-F1
#
_entry.id   AF-B7PIP3-F1
#
_cell.length_a   1.000
_cell.length_b   1.000
_cell.length_c   1.000
_cell.angle_alpha   90.00
_cell.angle_beta   90.00
_cell.angle_gamma   90.00
#
_symmetry.space_group_name_H-M   'P 1'
#
loop_
_entity.id
_entity.type
_entity.pdbx_description
1 polymer ?
#
loop_
_entity_poly.entity_id
_entity_poly.type
_entity_poly.pdbx_seq_one_letter_code
_entity_poly.pdbx_strand_id
1 'polypeptide(L)'
;MANCTLQDDVYCVHILHLSVPKWVENGTEDSVVLDCVYSVAQDDQQLVVKWFLNDDPQPIYQWIPELEKRHVSQRLRGRLNLDFSLSSGNSFTKFRALNLVRPTTELGGRYSCHVNSLASQDAESKLMTVYGESVCLLK
;
A
#
# COMPACT_ATOMS: atom_id res chain seq x y z
N MET A 1 -12.71 17.61 -13.00
CA MET A 1 -13.02 16.32 -12.36
C MET A 1 -13.51 15.43 -13.48
N ALA A 2 -12.66 14.53 -13.99
CA ALA A 2 -13.07 13.63 -15.05
C ALA A 2 -14.04 12.58 -14.47
N ASN A 3 -15.22 12.49 -15.07
CA ASN A 3 -16.20 11.46 -14.75
C ASN A 3 -15.92 10.28 -15.67
N CYS A 4 -15.19 9.26 -15.20
CA CYS A 4 -14.92 8.04 -15.96
C CYS A 4 -16.23 7.25 -16.06
N THR A 5 -17.08 7.55 -17.04
CA THR A 5 -18.16 6.64 -17.46
C THR A 5 -17.58 5.59 -18.40
N LEU A 6 -17.92 4.32 -18.19
CA LEU A 6 -17.44 3.12 -18.91
C LEU A 6 -17.76 3.06 -20.43
N GLN A 7 -18.04 4.21 -21.07
CA GLN A 7 -18.57 4.29 -22.42
C GLN A 7 -17.57 4.85 -23.46
N ASP A 8 -16.43 5.39 -23.04
CA ASP A 8 -15.37 5.85 -23.96
C ASP A 8 -14.02 5.28 -23.51
N ASP A 9 -13.16 5.01 -24.49
CA ASP A 9 -11.83 4.38 -24.43
C ASP A 9 -10.79 5.23 -23.65
N VAL A 10 -11.14 5.63 -22.42
CA VAL A 10 -10.30 6.29 -21.45
C VAL A 10 -9.81 5.21 -20.50
N TYR A 11 -8.55 4.83 -20.64
CA TYR A 11 -7.89 3.86 -19.77
C TYR A 11 -7.67 4.48 -18.37
N CYS A 12 -8.71 4.50 -17.55
CA CYS A 12 -8.64 4.98 -16.17
C CYS A 12 -7.80 4.00 -15.32
N VAL A 13 -7.08 4.52 -14.32
CA VAL A 13 -6.44 3.70 -13.28
C VAL A 13 -7.50 2.83 -12.59
N HIS A 14 -7.18 1.55 -12.40
CA HIS A 14 -8.03 0.60 -11.69
C HIS A 14 -7.21 -0.40 -10.87
N ILE A 15 -7.62 -0.64 -9.62
CA ILE A 15 -7.04 -1.67 -8.76
C ILE A 15 -7.61 -3.02 -9.17
N LEU A 16 -6.73 -3.93 -9.57
CA LEU A 16 -7.08 -5.29 -9.98
C LEU A 16 -7.11 -6.24 -8.79
N HIS A 17 -6.19 -6.04 -7.84
CA HIS A 17 -6.07 -6.90 -6.67
C HIS A 17 -5.31 -6.23 -5.53
N LEU A 18 -5.94 -6.12 -4.36
CA LEU A 18 -5.27 -5.79 -3.11
C LEU A 18 -4.96 -7.06 -2.31
N SER A 19 -3.70 -7.32 -1.97
CA SER A 19 -3.26 -8.40 -1.09
C SER A 19 -2.76 -7.85 0.25
N VAL A 20 -3.39 -8.29 1.35
CA VAL A 20 -3.02 -7.96 2.73
C VAL A 20 -3.26 -9.22 3.56
N PRO A 21 -2.29 -9.71 4.36
CA PRO A 21 -2.50 -10.84 5.25
C PRO A 21 -3.63 -10.58 6.24
N LYS A 22 -4.55 -11.54 6.39
CA LYS A 22 -5.70 -11.37 7.28
C LYS A 22 -5.31 -11.49 8.76
N TRP A 23 -4.43 -12.43 9.06
CA TRP A 23 -4.00 -12.79 10.41
C TRP A 23 -2.49 -12.93 10.44
N VAL A 24 -1.84 -12.31 11.43
CA VAL A 24 -0.40 -12.41 11.65
C VAL A 24 -0.19 -12.56 13.15
N GLU A 25 0.59 -13.55 13.56
CA GLU A 25 0.96 -13.72 14.97
C GLU A 25 2.21 -12.89 15.28
N ASN A 26 2.15 -12.13 16.36
CA ASN A 26 3.22 -11.23 16.76
C ASN A 26 4.47 -12.03 17.14
N GLY A 27 5.57 -11.77 16.45
CA GLY A 27 6.85 -12.45 16.69
C GLY A 27 7.04 -13.77 15.94
N THR A 28 6.11 -14.19 15.08
CA THR A 28 6.27 -15.43 14.30
C THR A 28 6.79 -15.20 12.89
N GLU A 29 6.44 -14.07 12.27
CA GLU A 29 6.83 -13.74 10.90
C GLU A 29 7.96 -12.69 10.87
N ASP A 30 9.04 -12.98 10.15
CA ASP A 30 10.12 -12.01 9.94
C ASP A 30 9.66 -10.79 9.13
N SER A 31 8.77 -11.01 8.16
CA SER A 31 8.15 -9.94 7.39
C SER A 31 6.84 -10.38 6.74
N VAL A 32 6.01 -9.41 6.38
CA VAL A 32 4.79 -9.62 5.58
C VAL A 32 4.76 -8.68 4.39
N VAL A 33 4.19 -9.13 3.28
CA VAL A 33 4.04 -8.33 2.05
C VAL A 33 2.59 -7.91 1.86
N LEU A 34 2.40 -6.62 1.64
CA LEU A 34 1.13 -6.03 1.20
C LEU A 34 1.35 -5.58 -0.25
N ASP A 35 0.54 -6.06 -1.19
CA ASP A 35 0.67 -5.72 -2.61
C ASP A 35 -0.63 -5.11 -3.13
N CYS A 36 -0.52 -4.05 -3.92
CA CYS A 36 -1.64 -3.37 -4.55
C CYS A 36 -1.42 -3.38 -6.06
N VAL A 37 -2.01 -4.38 -6.71
CA VAL A 37 -1.92 -4.59 -8.14
C VAL A 37 -2.95 -3.71 -8.83
N TYR A 38 -2.51 -2.84 -9.74
CA TYR A 38 -3.36 -1.96 -10.51
C TYR A 38 -2.94 -1.94 -11.98
N SER A 39 -3.88 -1.59 -12.85
CA SER A 39 -3.62 -1.20 -14.23
C SER A 39 -3.58 0.33 -14.33
N VAL A 40 -2.65 0.83 -15.13
CA VAL A 40 -2.50 2.25 -15.48
C VAL A 40 -2.19 2.34 -16.96
N ALA A 41 -2.79 3.28 -17.66
CA ALA A 41 -2.49 3.53 -19.06
C ALA A 41 -1.07 4.10 -19.22
N GLN A 42 -0.43 3.82 -20.34
CA GLN A 42 0.94 4.28 -20.57
C GLN A 42 1.03 5.81 -20.77
N ASP A 43 -0.06 6.43 -21.20
CA ASP A 43 -0.24 7.87 -21.40
C ASP A 43 -0.78 8.59 -20.17
N ASP A 44 -1.18 7.86 -19.12
CA ASP A 44 -1.67 8.47 -17.89
C ASP A 44 -0.50 9.03 -17.07
N GLN A 45 -0.57 10.32 -16.79
CA GLN A 45 0.48 11.08 -16.13
C GLN A 45 0.16 11.26 -14.63
N GLN A 46 1.17 11.65 -13.86
CA GLN A 46 1.07 11.98 -12.45
C GLN A 46 0.60 10.80 -11.58
N LEU A 47 1.04 9.59 -11.93
CA LEU A 47 0.75 8.41 -11.11
C LEU A 47 1.35 8.59 -9.70
N VAL A 48 0.53 8.36 -8.69
CA VAL A 48 0.89 8.37 -7.29
C VAL A 48 0.18 7.21 -6.59
N VAL A 49 0.95 6.34 -5.95
CA VAL A 49 0.42 5.25 -5.12
C VAL A 49 0.60 5.64 -3.66
N LYS A 50 -0.47 5.56 -2.87
CA LYS A 50 -0.45 5.86 -1.43
C LYS A 50 -1.00 4.68 -0.65
N TRP A 51 -0.36 4.39 0.48
CA TRP A 51 -0.88 3.47 1.47
C TRP A 51 -1.24 4.22 2.74
N PHE A 52 -2.41 3.91 3.29
CA PHE A 52 -2.92 4.44 4.55
C PHE A 52 -3.14 3.30 5.54
N LEU A 53 -3.03 3.62 6.83
CA LEU A 53 -3.31 2.70 7.93
C LEU A 53 -4.40 3.28 8.83
N ASN A 54 -5.51 2.57 8.90
CA ASN A 54 -6.78 2.99 9.50
C ASN A 54 -7.28 4.28 8.83
N ASP A 55 -8.02 5.10 9.57
CA ASP A 55 -8.59 6.36 9.08
C ASP A 55 -7.61 7.55 9.25
N ASP A 56 -6.30 7.29 9.27
CA ASP A 56 -5.29 8.36 9.31
C ASP A 56 -5.32 9.15 8.00
N PRO A 57 -5.52 10.49 8.03
CA PRO A 57 -5.54 11.30 6.82
C PRO A 57 -4.18 11.42 6.12
N GLN A 58 -3.08 11.05 6.79
CA GLN A 58 -1.73 11.05 6.22
C GLN A 58 -1.32 9.65 5.74
N PRO A 59 -0.78 9.52 4.52
CA PRO A 59 -0.30 8.23 4.04
C PRO A 59 0.92 7.77 4.85
N ILE A 60 0.95 6.48 5.17
CA ILE A 60 2.11 5.84 5.79
C ILE A 60 3.24 5.58 4.79
N TYR A 61 2.89 5.51 3.50
CA TYR A 61 3.82 5.35 2.39
C TYR A 61 3.27 5.98 1.12
N GLN A 62 4.15 6.53 0.29
CA GLN A 62 3.84 7.05 -1.03
C GLN A 62 4.92 6.68 -2.04
N TRP A 63 4.50 6.28 -3.24
CA TRP A 63 5.37 6.05 -4.40
C TRP A 63 4.97 6.97 -5.55
N ILE A 64 5.95 7.70 -6.11
CA ILE A 64 5.81 8.62 -7.24
C ILE A 64 6.77 8.17 -8.35
N PRO A 65 6.32 7.30 -9.27
CA PRO A 65 7.13 6.75 -10.35
C PRO A 65 7.87 7.79 -11.19
N GLU A 66 7.20 8.88 -11.58
CA GLU A 66 7.77 9.92 -12.45
C GLU A 66 8.99 10.61 -11.85
N LEU A 67 9.04 10.69 -10.52
CA LEU A 67 10.16 11.28 -9.78
C LEU A 67 11.15 10.23 -9.27
N GLU A 68 10.85 8.95 -9.49
CA GLU A 68 11.51 7.80 -8.87
C GLU A 68 11.65 7.95 -7.33
N LYS A 69 10.63 8.50 -6.67
CA LYS A 69 10.68 8.84 -5.24
C LYS A 69 9.67 8.07 -4.41
N ARG A 70 10.16 7.57 -3.27
CA ARG A 70 9.34 6.99 -2.19
C ARG A 70 9.37 7.93 -0.99
N HIS A 71 8.21 8.18 -0.41
CA HIS A 71 8.08 8.86 0.87
C HIS A 71 7.51 7.89 1.89
N VAL A 72 8.13 7.85 3.08
CA VAL A 72 7.74 6.93 4.15
C VAL A 72 7.51 7.73 5.41
N SER A 73 6.35 7.53 6.02
CA SER A 73 6.00 8.19 7.28
C SER A 73 6.90 7.70 8.42
N GLN A 74 7.11 8.55 9.42
CA GLN A 74 7.79 8.18 10.66
C GLN A 74 7.11 6.98 11.36
N ARG A 75 5.81 6.76 11.12
CA ARG A 75 5.06 5.60 11.64
C ARG A 75 5.64 4.26 11.17
N LEU A 76 6.31 4.20 10.01
CA LEU A 76 6.94 2.99 9.48
C LEU A 76 8.46 2.96 9.69
N ARG A 77 9.03 3.88 10.48
CA ARG A 77 10.47 3.93 10.72
C ARG A 77 10.95 2.63 11.36
N GLY A 78 11.88 1.95 10.70
CA GLY A 78 12.40 0.65 11.15
C GLY A 78 11.42 -0.52 11.04
N ARG A 79 10.26 -0.31 10.40
CA ARG A 79 9.21 -1.31 10.19
C ARG A 79 8.97 -1.66 8.72
N LEU A 80 9.62 -0.96 7.78
CA LEU A 80 9.48 -1.18 6.34
C LEU A 80 10.85 -1.50 5.73
N ASN A 81 10.93 -2.56 4.93
CA ASN A 81 12.09 -2.88 4.12
C ASN A 81 12.11 -2.00 2.86
N LEU A 82 12.98 -0.99 2.82
CA LEU A 82 13.14 -0.08 1.68
C LEU A 82 13.91 -0.69 0.51
N ASP A 83 14.58 -1.82 0.69
CA ASP A 83 15.29 -2.50 -0.40
C ASP A 83 14.36 -3.45 -1.17
N PHE A 84 13.16 -3.68 -0.64
CA PHE A 84 12.15 -4.47 -1.31
C PHE A 84 11.64 -3.79 -2.60
N SER A 85 11.66 -4.55 -3.69
CA SER A 85 11.05 -4.21 -4.97
C SER A 85 10.50 -5.47 -5.63
N LEU A 86 9.46 -5.31 -6.43
CA LEU A 86 8.92 -6.41 -7.23
C LEU A 86 9.83 -6.67 -8.42
N SER A 87 10.42 -7.87 -8.49
CA SER A 87 11.30 -8.29 -9.59
C SER A 87 10.59 -8.31 -10.95
N SER A 88 9.28 -8.56 -10.96
CA SER A 88 8.42 -8.52 -12.15
C SER A 88 7.85 -7.13 -12.46
N GLY A 89 8.14 -6.12 -11.62
CA GLY A 89 7.61 -4.77 -11.77
C GLY A 89 8.36 -3.93 -12.79
N ASN A 90 7.63 -3.07 -13.49
CA ASN A 90 8.20 -2.00 -14.34
C ASN A 90 8.41 -0.71 -13.52
N SER A 91 8.84 0.38 -14.18
CA SER A 91 9.06 1.68 -13.52
C SER A 91 7.86 2.18 -12.73
N PHE A 92 6.63 1.88 -13.16
CA PHE A 92 5.41 2.29 -12.47
C PHE A 92 5.09 1.40 -11.28
N THR A 93 5.30 0.09 -11.41
CA THR A 93 4.76 -0.91 -10.48
C THR A 93 5.76 -1.49 -9.49
N LYS A 94 7.07 -1.34 -9.71
CA LYS A 94 8.14 -1.99 -8.90
C LYS A 94 8.09 -1.70 -7.40
N PHE A 95 7.51 -0.58 -6.99
CA PHE A 95 7.41 -0.13 -5.59
C PHE A 95 5.98 0.07 -5.09
N ARG A 96 4.99 -0.61 -5.71
CA ARG A 96 3.59 -0.57 -5.29
C ARG A 96 3.30 -1.35 -4.00
N ALA A 97 4.17 -2.29 -3.65
CA ALA A 97 4.04 -3.19 -2.52
C ALA A 97 4.88 -2.75 -1.31
N LEU A 98 4.41 -3.05 -0.11
CA LEU A 98 5.10 -2.84 1.15
C LEU A 98 5.60 -4.18 1.70
N ASN A 99 6.86 -4.23 2.15
CA ASN A 99 7.36 -5.35 2.95
C ASN A 99 7.57 -4.88 4.39
N LEU A 100 6.59 -5.18 5.26
CA LEU A 100 6.62 -4.80 6.67
C LEU A 100 7.45 -5.81 7.45
N VAL A 101 8.46 -5.35 8.17
CA VAL A 101 9.40 -6.20 8.93
C VAL A 101 8.92 -6.33 10.37
N ARG A 102 8.91 -7.56 10.88
CA ARG A 102 8.50 -7.93 12.24
C ARG A 102 7.20 -7.20 12.67
N PRO A 103 6.07 -7.51 12.02
CA PRO A 103 4.81 -6.86 12.32
C PRO A 103 4.39 -7.10 13.77
N THR A 104 4.11 -6.00 14.48
CA THR A 104 3.56 -6.00 15.85
C THR A 104 2.09 -5.58 15.82
N THR A 105 1.41 -5.66 16.96
CA THR A 105 0.01 -5.23 17.11
C THR A 105 -0.24 -3.79 16.66
N GLU A 106 0.76 -2.90 16.75
CA GLU A 106 0.72 -1.52 16.25
C GLU A 106 0.61 -1.40 14.72
N LEU A 107 1.03 -2.43 13.98
CA LEU A 107 0.84 -2.56 12.53
C LEU A 107 -0.46 -3.29 12.18
N GLY A 108 -1.25 -3.71 13.16
CA GLY A 108 -2.61 -4.20 12.93
C GLY A 108 -3.54 -3.05 12.53
N GLY A 109 -4.41 -3.28 11.54
CA GLY A 109 -5.38 -2.29 11.13
C GLY A 109 -5.86 -2.45 9.69
N ARG A 110 -6.70 -1.51 9.27
CA ARG A 110 -7.20 -1.42 7.90
C ARG A 110 -6.15 -0.75 7.03
N TYR A 111 -5.60 -1.48 6.08
CA TYR A 111 -4.72 -0.92 5.06
C TYR A 111 -5.53 -0.52 3.85
N SER A 112 -5.37 0.72 3.41
CA SER A 112 -6.00 1.23 2.18
C SER A 112 -4.92 1.59 1.17
N CYS A 113 -5.03 1.06 -0.04
CA CYS A 113 -4.22 1.47 -1.18
C CYS A 113 -5.04 2.46 -2.02
N HIS A 114 -4.48 3.62 -2.29
CA HIS A 114 -5.05 4.62 -3.18
C HIS A 114 -4.10 4.79 -4.36
N VAL A 115 -4.61 4.59 -5.57
CA VAL A 115 -3.88 4.78 -6.81
C VAL A 115 -4.51 5.97 -7.52
N ASN A 116 -3.73 7.04 -7.65
CA ASN A 116 -4.18 8.30 -8.24
C ASN A 116 -3.36 8.60 -9.48
N SER A 117 -4.00 9.10 -10.52
CA SER A 117 -3.36 9.70 -11.68
C SER A 117 -4.00 11.04 -12.00
N LEU A 118 -3.56 11.67 -13.10
CA LEU A 118 -4.19 12.88 -13.60
C LEU A 118 -5.61 12.59 -14.10
N ALA A 119 -5.83 11.44 -14.73
CA ALA A 119 -7.11 11.08 -15.33
C ALA A 119 -8.14 10.56 -14.30
N SER A 120 -7.72 9.71 -13.36
CA SER A 120 -8.65 9.06 -12.43
C SER A 120 -8.00 8.66 -11.11
N GLN A 121 -8.81 8.07 -10.23
CA GLN A 121 -8.32 7.46 -9.00
C GLN A 121 -9.13 6.21 -8.67
N ASP A 122 -8.49 5.28 -7.99
CA ASP A 122 -9.13 4.09 -7.43
C ASP A 122 -8.56 3.78 -6.05
N ALA A 123 -9.36 3.15 -5.18
CA ALA A 123 -8.97 2.81 -3.83
C ALA A 123 -9.63 1.51 -3.33
N GLU A 124 -8.82 0.66 -2.70
CA GLU A 124 -9.28 -0.56 -2.03
C GLU A 124 -8.69 -0.67 -0.63
N SER A 125 -9.39 -1.41 0.24
CA SER A 125 -8.95 -1.61 1.63
C SER A 125 -9.10 -3.05 2.12
N LYS A 126 -8.14 -3.52 2.92
CA LYS A 126 -8.21 -4.82 3.62
C LYS A 126 -7.74 -4.69 5.06
N LEU A 127 -8.29 -5.52 5.95
CA LEU A 127 -7.93 -5.57 7.36
C LEU A 127 -6.83 -6.60 7.59
N MET A 128 -5.75 -6.19 8.27
CA MET A 128 -4.75 -7.08 8.85
C MET A 128 -4.92 -7.08 10.37
N THR A 129 -5.16 -8.25 10.96
CA THR A 129 -5.14 -8.40 12.41
C THR A 129 -3.82 -9.01 12.83
N VAL A 130 -3.03 -8.26 13.60
CA VAL A 130 -1.85 -8.79 14.28
C VAL A 130 -2.25 -9.13 15.71
N TYR A 131 -2.12 -10.41 16.09
CA TYR A 131 -2.52 -10.91 17.42
C TYR A 131 -1.32 -11.53 18.12
N GLY A 132 -1.38 -11.66 19.44
CA GLY A 132 -0.32 -12.27 20.24
C GLY A 132 -0.61 -12.11 21.72
N GLU A 133 0.20 -12.74 22.57
CA GLU A 133 0.00 -12.63 24.01
C GLU A 133 0.15 -11.19 24.48
N SER A 134 -0.93 -10.65 25.06
CA SER A 134 -0.85 -9.44 25.85
C SER A 134 -0.25 -9.84 27.18
N VAL A 135 1.04 -9.57 27.42
CA VAL A 135 1.57 -9.65 28.79
C VAL A 135 0.92 -8.50 29.56
N CYS A 136 -0.19 -8.81 30.22
CA CYS A 136 -0.80 -7.92 31.20
C CYS A 136 0.19 -7.86 32.37
N LEU A 137 1.10 -6.89 32.32
CA LEU A 137 1.96 -6.56 33.46
C LEU A 137 1.07 -5.92 34.53
N LEU A 138 0.42 -6.76 35.32
CA LEU A 138 -0.16 -6.35 36.60
C LEU A 138 1.01 -5.82 37.44
N LYS A 139 1.04 -4.50 37.62
CA LYS A 139 1.86 -3.83 38.65
C LYS A 139 1.23 -4.03 40.02
#